data_AF-Q01AK4-F1
#
_entry.id   AF-Q01AK4-F1
#
_cell.length_a   1.000
_cell.length_b   1.000
_cell.length_c   1.000
_cell.angle_alpha   90.00
_cell.angle_beta   90.00
_cell.angle_gamma   90.00
#
_symmetry.space_group_name_H-M   'P 1'
#
loop_
_entity.id
_entity.type
_entity.pdbx_description
1 polymer ?
#
loop_
_entity_poly.entity_id
_entity_poly.type
_entity_poly.pdbx_seq_one_letter_code
_entity_poly.pdbx_strand_id
1 'polypeptide(L)'
;MDKIAPVGRRAHLLPDGRVAYEWEQTLEDVTVYVAVPPGTRARDLDVAIGKSTLRVGIAGNPPYLEHALAETVRPDESVWTLEDGELRCELAKVIRGKSWSAPFEAHRASANKEECEADSRRLMLERFQRENPGFDFSDATFDKPPPDASTFMGGVGA
;
A
#
# COMPACT_ATOMS: atom_id res chain seq x y z
N MET A 1 -17.47 6.32 -12.17
CA MET A 1 -16.52 6.21 -13.30
C MET A 1 -15.17 6.60 -12.74
N ASP A 2 -14.49 5.63 -12.13
CA ASP A 2 -13.16 5.77 -11.56
C ASP A 2 -12.15 5.95 -12.71
N LYS A 3 -11.84 7.22 -13.03
CA LYS A 3 -10.95 7.60 -14.14
C LYS A 3 -9.59 8.10 -13.67
N ILE A 4 -9.20 7.76 -12.45
CA ILE A 4 -7.79 7.80 -12.07
C ILE A 4 -7.24 6.42 -12.43
N ALA A 5 -6.41 6.34 -13.47
CA ALA A 5 -5.76 5.09 -13.83
C ALA A 5 -5.08 4.51 -12.57
N PRO A 6 -5.27 3.22 -12.23
CA PRO A 6 -4.48 2.62 -11.17
C PRO A 6 -3.01 2.74 -11.60
N VAL A 7 -2.19 3.36 -10.75
CA VAL A 7 -0.74 3.19 -10.89
C VAL A 7 -0.51 1.70 -10.70
N GLY A 8 0.09 1.05 -11.70
CA GLY A 8 0.42 -0.37 -11.61
C GLY A 8 1.18 -0.67 -10.33
N ARG A 9 1.02 -1.89 -9.83
CA ARG A 9 1.69 -2.35 -8.62
C ARG A 9 3.19 -2.09 -8.71
N ARG A 10 3.78 -1.62 -7.60
CA ARG A 10 5.21 -1.40 -7.48
C ARG A 10 5.87 -2.66 -6.98
N ALA A 11 6.86 -3.16 -7.71
CA ALA A 11 7.65 -4.31 -7.28
C ALA A 11 8.84 -3.88 -6.42
N HIS A 12 9.04 -4.56 -5.30
CA HIS A 12 10.32 -4.54 -4.59
C HIS A 12 11.15 -5.74 -5.04
N LEU A 13 12.38 -5.49 -5.49
CA LEU A 13 13.27 -6.53 -6.00
C LEU A 13 14.31 -6.93 -4.96
N LEU A 14 14.56 -8.23 -4.87
CA LEU A 14 15.69 -8.80 -4.14
C LEU A 14 17.01 -8.51 -4.89
N PRO A 15 18.17 -8.63 -4.23
CA PRO A 15 19.48 -8.40 -4.85
C PRO A 15 19.77 -9.27 -6.08
N ASP A 16 19.10 -10.42 -6.20
CA ASP A 16 19.21 -11.34 -7.34
C ASP A 16 18.24 -11.03 -8.49
N GLY A 17 17.48 -9.93 -8.39
CA GLY A 17 16.54 -9.45 -9.40
C GLY A 17 15.14 -10.08 -9.32
N ARG A 18 14.88 -11.00 -8.39
CA ARG A 18 13.53 -11.56 -8.20
C ARG A 18 12.62 -10.56 -7.49
N VAL A 19 11.32 -10.60 -7.81
CA VAL A 19 10.31 -9.82 -7.09
C VAL A 19 10.10 -10.43 -5.70
N ALA A 20 10.35 -9.64 -4.65
CA ALA A 20 10.09 -10.04 -3.27
C ALA A 20 8.60 -9.93 -2.94
N TYR A 21 8.01 -8.80 -3.32
CA TYR A 21 6.59 -8.50 -3.20
C TYR A 21 6.25 -7.37 -4.16
N GLU A 22 4.98 -7.23 -4.49
CA GLU A 22 4.44 -6.03 -5.13
C GLU A 22 3.53 -5.31 -4.15
N TRP A 23 3.27 -4.04 -4.38
CA TRP A 23 2.35 -3.29 -3.53
C TRP A 23 1.74 -2.10 -4.26
N GLU A 24 0.61 -1.65 -3.73
CA GLU A 24 -0.06 -0.43 -4.14
C GLU A 24 -0.74 0.21 -2.94
N GLN A 25 -1.29 1.41 -3.12
CA GLN A 25 -1.99 2.10 -2.04
C GLN A 25 -3.14 2.96 -2.55
N THR A 26 -4.15 3.11 -1.69
CA THR A 26 -5.23 4.07 -1.85
C THR A 26 -5.15 5.11 -0.74
N LEU A 27 -6.16 5.98 -0.65
CA LEU A 27 -6.33 6.86 0.51
C LEU A 27 -6.51 6.06 1.80
N GLU A 28 -7.10 4.87 1.72
CA GLU A 28 -7.57 4.12 2.88
C GLU A 28 -6.60 3.01 3.26
N ASP A 29 -5.99 2.34 2.27
CA ASP A 29 -5.26 1.09 2.50
C ASP A 29 -3.91 1.06 1.78
N VAL A 30 -3.03 0.19 2.27
CA VAL A 30 -1.86 -0.30 1.52
C VAL A 30 -2.06 -1.78 1.26
N THR A 31 -1.99 -2.19 0.00
CA THR A 31 -2.12 -3.59 -0.38
C THR A 31 -0.75 -4.14 -0.73
N VAL A 32 -0.35 -5.24 -0.08
CA VAL A 32 0.89 -5.97 -0.35
C VAL A 32 0.56 -7.31 -0.99
N TYR A 33 1.23 -7.62 -2.08
CA TYR A 33 1.05 -8.82 -2.89
C TYR A 33 2.31 -9.68 -2.79
N VAL A 34 2.15 -10.94 -2.41
CA VAL A 34 3.25 -11.88 -2.18
C VAL A 34 2.93 -13.19 -2.88
N ALA A 35 3.81 -13.61 -3.80
CA ALA A 35 3.68 -14.91 -4.44
C ALA A 35 3.95 -16.02 -3.41
N VAL A 36 3.05 -17.00 -3.33
CA VAL A 36 3.22 -18.15 -2.44
C VAL A 36 3.71 -19.38 -3.21
N PRO A 37 4.34 -20.37 -2.55
CA PRO A 37 4.74 -21.61 -3.21
C PRO A 37 3.55 -22.30 -3.91
N PRO A 38 3.75 -22.92 -5.09
CA PRO A 38 2.68 -23.60 -5.81
C PRO A 38 1.95 -24.65 -4.96
N GLY A 39 0.62 -24.64 -5.01
CA GLY A 39 -0.23 -25.57 -4.26
C GLY A 39 -0.49 -25.20 -2.80
N THR A 40 0.07 -24.09 -2.31
CA THR A 40 -0.24 -23.54 -0.98
C THR A 40 -1.73 -23.19 -0.88
N ARG A 41 -2.37 -23.62 0.21
CA ARG A 41 -3.77 -23.27 0.51
C ARG A 41 -3.79 -22.27 1.67
N ALA A 42 -4.89 -21.53 1.81
CA ALA A 42 -5.05 -20.54 2.87
C ALA A 42 -4.81 -21.11 4.27
N ARG A 43 -5.24 -22.35 4.53
CA ARG A 43 -5.03 -23.04 5.83
C ARG A 43 -3.56 -23.36 6.14
N ASP A 44 -2.70 -23.39 5.12
CA ASP A 44 -1.28 -23.70 5.26
C ASP A 44 -0.47 -22.43 5.57
N LEU A 45 -1.07 -21.24 5.44
CA LEU A 45 -0.43 -19.96 5.70
C LEU A 45 -0.55 -19.56 7.18
N ASP A 46 0.53 -18.97 7.70
CA ASP A 46 0.56 -18.23 8.95
C ASP A 46 0.78 -16.75 8.62
N VAL A 47 -0.31 -15.98 8.62
CA VAL A 47 -0.30 -14.54 8.33
C VAL A 47 -0.72 -13.79 9.58
N ALA A 48 0.15 -12.90 10.07
CA ALA A 48 -0.13 -12.04 11.20
C ALA A 48 0.08 -10.57 10.81
N ILE A 49 -1.01 -9.79 10.88
CA ILE A 49 -1.00 -8.35 10.69
C ILE A 49 -0.97 -7.72 12.08
N GLY A 50 0.14 -7.07 12.43
CA GLY A 50 0.28 -6.28 13.64
C GLY A 50 0.10 -4.79 13.34
N LYS A 51 0.00 -3.95 14.39
CA LYS A 51 -0.18 -2.49 14.25
C LYS A 51 0.93 -1.84 13.42
N SER A 52 2.14 -2.37 13.47
CA SER A 52 3.33 -1.84 12.78
C SER A 52 4.22 -2.96 12.25
N THR A 53 3.67 -4.15 12.05
CA THR A 53 4.40 -5.33 11.60
C THR A 53 3.53 -6.17 10.69
N LEU A 54 4.13 -6.85 9.73
CA LEU A 54 3.47 -7.87 8.92
C LEU A 54 4.38 -9.11 8.88
N ARG A 55 3.81 -10.25 9.24
CA ARG A 55 4.43 -11.56 9.16
C ARG A 55 3.66 -12.45 8.21
N VAL A 56 4.38 -13.11 7.31
CA VAL A 56 3.86 -14.11 6.39
C VAL A 56 4.80 -15.32 6.40
N GLY A 57 4.21 -16.50 6.59
CA GLY A 57 4.92 -17.77 6.57
C GLY A 57 4.02 -18.93 6.16
N ILE A 58 4.62 -20.11 6.04
CA ILE A 58 3.90 -21.39 5.98
C ILE A 58 3.88 -21.96 7.40
N ALA A 59 2.71 -22.38 7.88
CA ALA A 59 2.53 -22.93 9.21
C ALA A 59 3.56 -24.05 9.49
N GLY A 60 4.25 -23.96 10.63
CA GLY A 60 5.29 -24.90 11.03
C GLY A 60 6.69 -24.61 10.46
N ASN A 61 6.87 -23.59 9.62
CA ASN A 61 8.17 -23.13 9.13
C ASN A 61 8.48 -21.70 9.63
N PRO A 62 9.76 -21.27 9.60
CA PRO A 62 10.10 -19.87 9.78
C PRO A 62 9.36 -18.98 8.77
N PRO A 63 8.90 -17.79 9.17
CA PRO A 63 8.28 -16.84 8.25
C PRO A 63 9.29 -16.37 7.22
N TYR A 64 8.86 -16.27 5.97
CA TYR A 64 9.71 -15.83 4.86
C TYR A 64 9.59 -14.31 4.61
N LEU A 65 8.60 -13.66 5.21
CA LEU A 65 8.44 -12.21 5.24
C LEU A 65 8.06 -11.81 6.66
N GLU A 66 8.96 -11.12 7.38
CA GLU A 66 8.65 -10.56 8.70
C GLU A 66 9.36 -9.22 8.84
N HIS A 67 8.61 -8.13 8.72
CA HIS A 67 9.16 -6.78 8.74
C HIS A 67 8.27 -5.79 9.49
N ALA A 68 8.91 -4.73 9.99
CA ALA A 68 8.21 -3.54 10.45
C ALA A 68 7.60 -2.79 9.26
N LEU A 69 6.33 -2.40 9.40
CA LEU A 69 5.64 -1.54 8.45
C LEU A 69 6.19 -0.11 8.54
N ALA A 70 6.19 0.61 7.42
CA ALA A 70 6.68 1.99 7.36
C ALA A 70 5.81 2.97 8.19
N GLU A 71 4.54 2.62 8.38
CA GLU A 71 3.57 3.39 9.16
C GLU A 71 2.57 2.45 9.86
N THR A 72 1.72 2.99 10.74
CA THR A 72 0.78 2.19 11.52
C THR A 72 -0.51 1.87 10.77
N VAL A 73 -1.00 0.65 10.96
CA VAL A 73 -2.24 0.13 10.40
C VAL A 73 -3.23 -0.24 11.51
N ARG A 74 -4.49 -0.48 11.14
CA ARG A 74 -5.56 -0.97 12.01
C ARG A 74 -5.72 -2.47 11.79
N PRO A 75 -5.14 -3.34 12.62
CA PRO A 75 -5.15 -4.78 12.37
C PRO A 75 -6.56 -5.36 12.26
N ASP A 76 -7.49 -4.87 13.09
CA ASP A 76 -8.88 -5.34 13.10
C ASP A 76 -9.69 -4.95 11.86
N GLU A 77 -9.23 -3.92 11.12
CA GLU A 77 -9.82 -3.48 9.85
C GLU A 77 -9.01 -4.00 8.64
N SER A 78 -7.86 -4.64 8.88
CA SER A 78 -7.00 -5.18 7.83
C SER A 78 -7.38 -6.64 7.54
N VAL A 79 -7.28 -7.04 6.28
CA VAL A 79 -7.65 -8.39 5.83
C VAL A 79 -6.57 -8.96 4.93
N TRP A 80 -6.51 -10.29 4.85
CA TRP A 80 -5.70 -10.96 3.85
C TRP A 80 -6.52 -12.01 3.12
N THR A 81 -6.21 -12.20 1.84
CA THR A 81 -6.84 -13.20 0.97
C THR A 81 -5.77 -13.92 0.17
N LEU A 82 -6.07 -15.15 -0.25
CA LEU A 82 -5.21 -15.93 -1.14
C LEU A 82 -6.01 -16.25 -2.40
N GLU A 83 -5.57 -15.73 -3.54
CA GLU A 83 -6.21 -15.92 -4.84
C GLU A 83 -5.16 -16.32 -5.87
N ASP A 84 -5.40 -17.40 -6.62
CA ASP A 84 -4.55 -17.87 -7.72
C ASP A 84 -3.04 -17.97 -7.42
N GLY A 85 -2.68 -18.30 -6.17
CA GLY A 85 -1.28 -18.42 -5.73
C GLY A 85 -0.61 -17.10 -5.35
N GLU A 86 -1.39 -16.04 -5.20
CA GLU A 86 -0.97 -14.72 -4.72
C GLU A 86 -1.66 -14.40 -3.40
N LEU A 87 -0.86 -14.18 -2.36
CA LEU A 87 -1.34 -13.66 -1.08
C LEU A 87 -1.47 -12.14 -1.21
N ARG A 88 -2.67 -11.63 -0.95
CA ARG A 88 -2.99 -10.20 -0.87
C ARG A 88 -3.22 -9.84 0.59
N CYS A 89 -2.46 -8.89 1.11
CA CYS A 89 -2.65 -8.30 2.43
C CYS A 89 -3.11 -6.86 2.27
N GLU A 90 -4.37 -6.57 2.59
CA GLU A 90 -4.96 -5.23 2.56
C GLU A 90 -4.88 -4.62 3.97
N LEU A 91 -4.01 -3.61 4.10
CA LEU A 91 -3.63 -3.02 5.37
C LEU A 91 -4.29 -1.66 5.57
N ALA A 92 -5.27 -1.59 6.47
CA ALA A 92 -6.03 -0.38 6.74
C ALA A 92 -5.19 0.69 7.42
N LYS A 93 -4.98 1.84 6.77
CA LYS A 93 -4.14 2.92 7.30
C LYS A 93 -4.79 3.54 8.54
N VAL A 94 -4.01 3.73 9.60
CA VAL A 94 -4.47 4.55 10.75
C VAL A 94 -4.67 6.00 10.32
N ILE A 95 -3.71 6.53 9.55
CA ILE A 95 -3.75 7.89 9.00
C ILE A 95 -4.19 7.80 7.54
N ARG A 96 -5.48 8.03 7.30
CA ARG A 96 -6.03 8.06 5.94
C ARG A 96 -5.41 9.19 5.13
N GLY A 97 -5.26 8.96 3.83
CA GLY A 97 -4.62 9.87 2.89
C GLY A 97 -3.09 9.96 3.00
N LYS A 98 -2.47 9.34 4.01
CA LYS A 98 -1.00 9.38 4.12
C LYS A 98 -0.38 8.61 2.96
N SER A 99 0.52 9.25 2.24
CA SER A 99 1.27 8.60 1.16
C SER A 99 2.42 7.80 1.75
N TRP A 100 2.42 6.48 1.53
CA TRP A 100 3.51 5.60 1.93
C TRP A 100 4.53 5.53 0.80
N SER A 101 5.82 5.68 1.08
CA SER A 101 6.87 5.52 0.06
C SER A 101 7.22 4.04 -0.19
N ALA A 102 6.97 3.19 0.80
CA ALA A 102 7.11 1.73 0.77
C ALA A 102 6.24 1.13 1.88
N PRO A 103 5.82 -0.16 1.79
CA PRO A 103 5.05 -0.81 2.84
C PRO A 103 5.90 -1.14 4.07
N PHE A 104 7.19 -1.39 3.90
CA PHE A 104 8.11 -1.78 4.97
C PHE A 104 9.17 -0.71 5.22
N GLU A 105 9.48 -0.46 6.49
CA GLU A 105 10.46 0.56 6.89
C GLU A 105 11.86 0.26 6.33
N ALA A 106 12.24 -1.03 6.31
CA ALA A 106 13.53 -1.47 5.78
C ALA A 106 13.73 -1.10 4.29
N HIS A 107 12.65 -0.90 3.53
CA HIS A 107 12.71 -0.62 2.09
C HIS A 107 12.38 0.84 1.78
N ARG A 108 12.23 1.69 2.81
CA ARG A 108 11.93 3.12 2.63
C ARG A 108 13.05 3.86 1.91
N ALA A 109 14.30 3.49 2.19
CA ALA A 109 15.48 4.12 1.60
C ALA A 109 15.68 3.80 0.11
N SER A 110 15.09 2.71 -0.39
CA SER A 110 15.14 2.32 -1.81
C SER A 110 13.94 2.85 -2.61
N ALA A 111 13.03 3.62 -1.98
CA ALA A 111 11.88 4.17 -2.67
C ALA A 111 12.29 5.21 -3.71
N ASN A 112 11.72 5.12 -4.92
CA ASN A 112 11.96 6.09 -5.98
C ASN A 112 11.17 7.37 -5.68
N LYS A 113 11.88 8.51 -5.69
CA LYS A 113 11.30 9.82 -5.39
C LYS A 113 10.20 10.22 -6.38
N GLU A 114 10.37 9.97 -7.67
CA GLU A 114 9.40 10.34 -8.70
C GLU A 114 8.11 9.54 -8.54
N GLU A 115 8.23 8.25 -8.22
CA GLU A 115 7.09 7.39 -7.92
C GLU A 115 6.37 7.88 -6.64
N CYS A 116 7.11 8.19 -5.57
CA CYS A 116 6.53 8.72 -4.34
C CYS A 116 5.76 10.03 -4.57
N GLU A 117 6.33 10.95 -5.37
CA GLU A 117 5.67 12.19 -5.75
C GLU A 117 4.42 11.95 -6.61
N ALA A 118 4.48 11.00 -7.55
CA ALA A 118 3.33 10.60 -8.35
C ALA A 118 2.19 10.02 -7.50
N ASP A 119 2.50 9.19 -6.51
CA ASP A 119 1.50 8.66 -5.58
C ASP A 119 0.91 9.75 -4.70
N SER A 120 1.75 10.64 -4.14
CA SER A 120 1.26 11.78 -3.36
C SER A 120 0.32 12.65 -4.18
N ARG A 121 0.70 12.96 -5.44
CA ARG A 121 -0.13 13.72 -6.38
C ARG A 121 -1.46 13.03 -6.64
N ARG A 122 -1.42 11.74 -6.94
CA ARG A 122 -2.61 10.94 -7.26
C ARG A 122 -3.57 10.89 -6.07
N LEU A 123 -3.08 10.55 -4.89
CA LEU A 123 -3.88 10.50 -3.67
C LEU A 123 -4.48 11.87 -3.34
N MET A 124 -3.73 12.95 -3.55
CA MET A 124 -4.24 14.31 -3.36
C MET A 124 -5.38 14.64 -4.32
N LEU A 125 -5.24 14.32 -5.61
CA LEU A 125 -6.30 14.54 -6.60
C LEU A 125 -7.53 13.67 -6.33
N GLU A 126 -7.33 12.40 -5.96
CA GLU A 126 -8.41 11.48 -5.58
C GLU A 126 -9.20 12.05 -4.39
N ARG A 127 -8.51 12.53 -3.36
CA ARG A 127 -9.15 13.16 -2.20
C ARG A 127 -9.96 14.39 -2.61
N PHE A 128 -9.35 15.27 -3.41
CA PHE A 128 -9.96 16.52 -3.82
C PHE A 128 -11.22 16.32 -4.68
N GLN A 129 -11.21 15.31 -5.56
CA GLN A 129 -12.38 14.91 -6.34
C GLN A 129 -13.51 14.37 -5.44
N ARG A 130 -13.18 13.54 -4.43
CA ARG A 130 -14.18 13.04 -3.45
C ARG A 130 -14.83 14.17 -2.65
N GLU A 131 -14.07 15.21 -2.30
CA GLU A 131 -14.56 16.36 -1.54
C GLU A 131 -15.34 17.38 -2.38
N ASN A 132 -15.17 17.38 -3.72
CA ASN A 132 -15.82 18.32 -4.63
C ASN A 132 -16.58 17.58 -5.74
N PRO A 133 -17.68 16.87 -5.41
CA PRO A 133 -18.45 16.12 -6.39
C PRO A 133 -19.04 17.07 -7.45
N GLY A 134 -18.71 16.82 -8.72
CA GLY A 134 -19.22 17.61 -9.86
C GLY A 134 -18.20 18.52 -10.53
N PHE A 135 -16.96 18.59 -10.02
CA PHE A 135 -15.84 19.22 -10.72
C PHE A 135 -14.82 18.15 -11.13
N ASP A 136 -14.34 18.20 -12.36
CA ASP A 136 -13.34 17.26 -12.88
C ASP A 136 -11.92 17.83 -12.72
N PHE A 137 -11.08 17.09 -11.99
CA PHE A 137 -9.69 17.47 -11.71
C PHE A 137 -8.70 16.41 -12.18
N SER A 138 -9.08 15.48 -13.06
CA SER A 138 -8.16 14.44 -13.54
C SER A 138 -6.95 14.99 -14.28
N ASP A 139 -7.12 16.13 -14.96
CA ASP A 139 -6.07 16.81 -15.74
C ASP A 139 -5.39 17.96 -14.96
N ALA A 140 -5.63 18.07 -13.65
CA ALA A 140 -5.07 19.15 -12.85
C ALA A 140 -3.56 18.94 -12.61
N THR A 141 -2.78 19.98 -12.91
CA THR A 141 -1.34 20.03 -12.63
C THR A 141 -1.04 20.90 -11.42
N PHE A 142 -0.02 20.53 -10.64
CA PHE A 142 0.46 21.34 -9.52
C PHE A 142 1.74 22.08 -9.91
N ASP A 143 1.77 23.40 -9.67
CA ASP A 143 2.98 24.23 -9.86
C ASP A 143 4.07 23.95 -8.81
N LYS A 144 3.70 23.30 -7.71
CA LYS A 144 4.59 22.92 -6.59
C LYS A 144 4.37 21.45 -6.24
N PRO A 145 5.32 20.80 -5.55
CA PRO A 145 5.09 19.45 -5.02
C PRO A 145 3.78 19.41 -4.21
N PRO A 146 2.87 18.47 -4.52
CA PRO A 146 1.59 18.39 -3.83
C PRO A 146 1.80 18.06 -2.35
N PRO A 147 1.12 18.76 -1.42
CA PRO A 147 1.12 18.37 -0.02
C PRO A 147 0.55 16.97 0.16
N ASP A 148 0.92 16.30 1.25
CA ASP A 148 0.39 14.97 1.55
C ASP A 148 -1.12 15.02 1.76
N ALA A 149 -1.84 14.07 1.15
CA ALA A 149 -3.30 14.05 1.18
C ALA A 149 -3.84 13.87 2.61
N SER A 150 -3.07 13.40 3.59
CA SER A 150 -3.47 13.35 5.01
C SER A 150 -3.47 14.70 5.72
N THR A 151 -2.78 15.72 5.21
CA THR A 151 -2.63 17.03 5.88
C THR A 151 -3.34 18.17 5.15
N PHE A 152 -3.83 17.92 3.93
CA PHE A 152 -4.57 18.90 3.14
C PHE A 152 -5.90 19.30 3.81
N MET A 153 -6.26 20.59 3.75
CA MET A 153 -7.52 21.18 4.27
C MET A 153 -7.99 20.71 5.67
N GLY A 154 -7.06 20.54 6.62
CA GLY A 154 -7.41 20.17 8.00
C GLY A 154 -7.39 18.66 8.30
N GLY A 155 -7.02 17.84 7.31
CA GLY A 155 -6.77 16.40 7.47
C GLY A 155 -7.91 15.49 7.02
N VAL A 156 -7.63 14.19 6.86
CA VAL A 156 -8.65 13.18 6.49
C VAL A 156 -9.37 12.71 7.75
N GLY A 157 -10.40 13.44 8.16
CA GLY A 157 -11.29 13.07 9.26
C GLY A 157 -11.42 14.15 10.34
N ALA A 158 -12.52 14.89 10.24
CA ALA A 158 -13.44 15.00 11.37
C ALA A 158 -14.54 13.96 11.17
#